data_AF-A0A496WTK2-F1
#
_entry.id   AF-A0A496WTK2-F1
#
_cell.length_a   1.000
_cell.length_b   1.000
_cell.length_c   1.000
_cell.angle_alpha   90.00
_cell.angle_beta   90.00
_cell.angle_gamma   90.00
#
_symmetry.space_group_name_H-M   'P 1'
#
loop_
_entity.id
_entity.type
_entity.pdbx_description
1 polymer ?
#
loop_
_entity_poly.entity_id
_entity_poly.type
_entity_poly.pdbx_seq_one_letter_code
_entity_poly.pdbx_strand_id
1 'polypeptide(L)'
;MPYRSPLVTAKLVATLQELAEGRLVPGVGIGWMRSEFKALGLNMHRRASDAEAVLEFLHKAFDNDVVELNEQQFLFRPRPKRPAILIGGAPPHAIERAVKYGDGWLPMQLSPTELKPWVEHYRLKVGEAGNDEPEIVAFTTLPTDDEGGCRDFYHAYQQAGATTLVHSQRYDEAVELMDTMQVLASLTEQAL
;
A
#
# COMPACT_ATOMS: atom_id res chain seq x y z
N MET A 1 -4.56 7.10 6.94
CA MET A 1 -3.53 7.49 7.93
C MET A 1 -3.93 8.65 8.83
N PRO A 2 -4.30 9.84 8.33
CA PRO A 2 -4.43 11.04 9.20
C PRO A 2 -5.64 11.02 10.14
N TYR A 3 -6.53 10.03 9.99
CA TYR A 3 -7.75 9.89 10.78
C TYR A 3 -7.53 9.32 12.19
N ARG A 4 -6.33 8.84 12.51
CA ARG A 4 -6.07 8.09 13.74
C ARG A 4 -4.78 8.58 14.39
N SER A 5 -4.75 8.50 15.72
CA SER A 5 -3.54 8.79 16.51
C SER A 5 -2.36 7.92 16.06
N PRO A 6 -1.11 8.47 16.04
CA PRO A 6 0.10 7.69 15.76
C PRO A 6 0.24 6.44 16.65
N LEU A 7 0.13 6.61 17.97
CA LEU A 7 0.22 5.50 18.92
C LEU A 7 -0.84 4.42 18.71
N VAL A 8 -2.11 4.81 18.59
CA VAL A 8 -3.21 3.85 18.36
C VAL A 8 -2.97 3.08 17.06
N THR A 9 -2.57 3.77 15.99
CA THR A 9 -2.26 3.13 14.71
C THR A 9 -1.10 2.15 14.84
N ALA A 10 0.00 2.53 15.49
CA ALA A 10 1.14 1.65 15.70
C ALA A 10 0.77 0.41 16.52
N LYS A 11 -0.02 0.55 17.58
CA LYS A 11 -0.48 -0.58 18.40
C LYS A 11 -1.39 -1.51 17.62
N LEU A 12 -2.29 -0.98 16.79
CA LEU A 12 -3.13 -1.80 15.90
C LEU A 12 -2.28 -2.57 14.90
N VAL A 13 -1.34 -1.91 14.22
CA VAL A 13 -0.45 -2.54 13.24
C VAL A 13 0.40 -3.63 13.90
N ALA A 14 1.01 -3.35 15.05
CA ALA A 14 1.81 -4.35 15.78
C ALA A 14 0.99 -5.54 16.25
N THR A 15 -0.23 -5.30 16.76
CA THR A 15 -1.13 -6.38 17.20
C THR A 15 -1.57 -7.24 16.02
N LEU A 16 -1.98 -6.62 14.91
CA LEU A 16 -2.37 -7.35 13.71
C LEU A 16 -1.20 -8.10 13.10
N GLN A 17 -0.01 -7.53 13.10
CA GLN A 17 1.19 -8.19 12.58
C GLN A 17 1.58 -9.41 13.41
N GLU A 18 1.42 -9.35 14.74
CA GLU A 18 1.61 -10.50 15.63
C GLU A 18 0.56 -11.60 15.34
N LEU A 19 -0.73 -11.23 15.31
CA LEU A 19 -1.83 -12.17 15.08
C LEU A 19 -1.84 -12.75 13.66
N ALA A 20 -1.35 -11.99 12.68
CA ALA A 20 -1.20 -12.44 11.31
C ALA A 20 0.09 -13.25 11.10
N GLU A 21 0.90 -13.48 12.14
CA GLU A 21 2.18 -14.20 12.06
C GLU A 21 3.10 -13.59 11.00
N GLY A 22 3.17 -12.26 10.94
CA GLY A 22 4.03 -11.55 10.01
C GLY A 22 3.43 -11.27 8.62
N ARG A 23 2.21 -11.72 8.34
CA ARG A 23 1.59 -11.63 6.99
C ARG A 23 0.88 -10.31 6.69
N LEU A 24 0.90 -9.32 7.58
CA LEU A 24 0.25 -8.04 7.33
C LEU A 24 1.08 -7.20 6.36
N VAL A 25 0.43 -6.66 5.32
CA VAL A 25 1.02 -5.66 4.40
C VAL A 25 0.10 -4.42 4.36
N PRO A 26 0.37 -3.38 5.16
CA PRO A 26 -0.48 -2.19 5.19
C PRO A 26 -0.34 -1.34 3.93
N GLY A 27 -1.41 -1.23 3.15
CA GLY A 27 -1.60 -0.16 2.17
C GLY A 27 -2.10 1.12 2.85
N VAL A 28 -1.31 2.21 2.79
CA VAL A 28 -1.59 3.43 3.55
C VAL A 28 -1.83 4.64 2.65
N GLY A 29 -2.98 5.29 2.84
CA GLY A 29 -3.33 6.53 2.14
C GLY A 29 -3.47 7.72 3.09
N ILE A 30 -3.39 8.93 2.50
CA ILE A 30 -3.56 10.21 3.22
C ILE A 30 -5.02 10.68 3.32
N GLY A 31 -5.97 9.92 2.79
CA GLY A 31 -7.40 10.27 2.83
C GLY A 31 -7.79 11.38 1.84
N TRP A 32 -9.00 11.27 1.28
CA TRP A 32 -9.51 12.17 0.24
C TRP A 32 -10.87 12.77 0.58
N MET A 33 -11.66 12.11 1.44
CA MET A 33 -13.06 12.43 1.65
C MET A 33 -13.23 13.58 2.66
N ARG A 34 -13.63 14.76 2.15
CA ARG A 34 -13.88 15.97 2.96
C ARG A 34 -14.84 15.75 4.13
N SER A 35 -15.90 14.96 3.93
CA SER A 35 -16.90 14.69 4.96
C SER A 35 -16.31 13.91 6.15
N GLU A 36 -15.42 12.95 5.93
CA GLU A 36 -14.75 12.22 7.00
C GLU A 36 -13.86 13.14 7.84
N PHE A 37 -13.07 14.01 7.18
CA PHE A 37 -12.28 15.02 7.89
C PHE A 37 -13.16 15.92 8.75
N LYS A 38 -14.28 16.41 8.19
CA LYS A 38 -15.24 17.23 8.94
C LYS A 38 -15.86 16.46 10.11
N ALA A 39 -16.29 15.22 9.90
CA ALA A 39 -16.93 14.40 10.92
C ALA A 39 -15.98 14.08 12.09
N LEU A 40 -14.69 13.93 11.82
CA LEU A 40 -13.66 13.68 12.82
C LEU A 40 -13.07 14.96 13.43
N GLY A 41 -13.50 16.14 12.99
CA GLY A 41 -12.94 17.42 13.45
C GLY A 41 -11.49 17.66 13.01
N LEU A 42 -11.05 17.04 11.93
CA LEU A 42 -9.68 17.10 11.43
C LEU A 42 -9.51 18.13 10.31
N ASN A 43 -8.35 18.78 10.26
CA ASN A 43 -8.02 19.72 9.21
C ASN A 43 -7.47 18.98 7.98
N MET A 44 -8.26 18.92 6.91
CA MET A 44 -7.85 18.27 5.65
C MET A 44 -6.56 18.87 5.05
N HIS A 45 -6.28 20.16 5.27
CA HIS A 45 -5.05 20.78 4.76
C HIS A 45 -3.78 20.24 5.42
N ARG A 46 -3.92 19.63 6.61
CA ARG A 46 -2.83 18.98 7.35
C ARG A 46 -2.71 17.48 7.06
N ARG A 47 -3.56 16.91 6.21
CA ARG A 47 -3.63 15.44 5.99
C ARG A 47 -2.30 14.80 5.61
N ALA A 48 -1.43 15.53 4.89
CA ALA A 48 -0.13 15.03 4.48
C ALA A 48 0.82 14.98 5.69
N SER A 49 1.03 16.13 6.37
CA SER A 49 1.87 16.20 7.57
C SER A 49 1.39 15.27 8.69
N ASP A 50 0.07 15.16 8.89
CA ASP A 50 -0.50 14.29 9.92
C ASP A 50 -0.32 12.80 9.54
N ALA A 51 -0.39 12.44 8.26
CA ALA A 51 -0.07 11.08 7.82
C ALA A 51 1.42 10.75 7.96
N GLU A 52 2.30 11.69 7.62
CA GLU A 52 3.75 11.55 7.75
C GLU A 52 4.17 11.40 9.20
N ALA A 53 3.59 12.16 10.13
CA ALA A 53 3.83 11.99 11.56
C ALA A 53 3.45 10.59 12.08
N VAL A 54 2.39 9.99 11.53
CA VAL A 54 2.03 8.60 11.86
C VAL A 54 3.05 7.61 11.28
N LEU A 55 3.54 7.83 10.05
CA LEU A 55 4.55 6.98 9.43
C LEU A 55 5.90 7.06 10.17
N GLU A 56 6.34 8.26 10.52
CA GLU A 56 7.54 8.48 11.33
C GLU A 56 7.44 7.77 12.68
N PHE A 57 6.29 7.89 13.36
CA PHE A 57 6.07 7.21 14.62
C PHE A 57 6.02 5.69 14.46
N LEU A 58 5.46 5.16 13.37
CA LEU A 58 5.46 3.73 13.08
C LEU A 58 6.89 3.20 12.97
N HIS A 59 7.75 3.83 12.16
CA HIS A 59 9.16 3.43 12.04
C HIS A 59 9.87 3.49 13.40
N LYS A 60 9.77 4.62 14.11
CA LYS A 60 10.32 4.77 15.47
C LYS A 60 9.84 3.67 16.43
N ALA A 61 8.56 3.33 16.39
CA ALA A 61 7.97 2.36 17.32
C ALA A 61 8.41 0.92 17.07
N PHE A 62 8.67 0.55 15.82
CA PHE A 62 9.19 -0.77 15.50
C PHE A 62 10.71 -0.91 15.71
N ASP A 63 11.46 0.20 15.70
CA ASP A 63 12.91 0.20 15.88
C ASP A 63 13.37 0.26 17.34
N ASN A 64 12.50 0.67 18.28
CA ASN A 64 12.87 0.94 19.66
C ASN A 64 11.97 0.19 20.66
N ASP A 65 12.55 -0.25 21.79
CA ASP A 65 11.77 -0.85 22.87
C ASP A 65 11.01 0.20 23.69
N VAL A 66 11.68 1.31 24.00
CA VAL A 66 11.08 2.48 24.65
C VAL A 66 10.89 3.56 23.61
N VAL A 67 9.66 4.05 23.51
CA VAL A 67 9.28 5.12 22.59
C VAL A 67 8.78 6.31 23.38
N GLU A 68 8.82 7.47 22.76
CA GLU A 68 8.29 8.71 23.33
C GLU A 68 7.29 9.33 22.36
N LEU A 69 6.14 9.73 22.92
CA LEU A 69 5.12 10.52 22.24
C LEU A 69 4.52 11.51 23.25
N ASN A 70 4.36 12.77 22.86
CA ASN A 70 3.87 13.83 23.74
C ASN A 70 4.64 13.90 25.06
N GLU A 71 5.97 13.89 24.99
CA GLU A 71 6.89 13.97 26.15
C GLU A 71 6.76 12.80 27.15
N GLN A 72 5.98 11.76 26.82
CA GLN A 72 5.79 10.58 27.63
C GLN A 72 6.54 9.39 27.04
N GLN A 73 7.46 8.83 27.83
CA GLN A 73 8.16 7.58 27.51
C GLN A 73 7.35 6.36 27.96
N PHE A 74 7.34 5.32 27.14
CA PHE A 74 6.66 4.06 27.48
C PHE A 74 7.22 2.89 26.68
N LEU A 75 6.96 1.68 27.19
CA LEU A 75 7.33 0.43 26.51
C LEU A 75 6.36 0.13 25.36
N PHE A 76 6.88 -0.08 24.16
CA PHE A 76 6.08 -0.48 23.00
C PHE A 76 6.07 -2.00 22.83
N ARG A 77 4.93 -2.64 23.17
CA ARG A 77 4.68 -4.09 22.98
C ARG A 77 3.22 -4.34 22.53
N PRO A 78 2.91 -5.39 21.76
CA PRO A 78 3.86 -6.27 21.07
C PRO A 78 4.67 -5.49 20.03
N ARG A 79 5.82 -6.05 19.62
CA ARG A 79 6.69 -5.45 18.60
C ARG A 79 7.25 -6.57 17.70
N PRO A 80 6.40 -7.19 16.86
CA PRO A 80 6.87 -8.15 15.86
C PRO A 80 7.77 -7.45 14.83
N LYS A 81 8.31 -8.20 13.87
CA LYS A 81 8.98 -7.62 12.70
C LYS A 81 8.03 -6.61 12.03
N ARG A 82 8.51 -5.39 11.77
CA ARG A 82 7.74 -4.36 11.08
C ARG A 82 7.18 -4.92 9.76
N PRO A 83 5.87 -4.76 9.48
CA PRO A 83 5.34 -5.16 8.19
C PRO A 83 5.86 -4.25 7.07
N ALA A 84 5.90 -4.77 5.84
CA ALA A 84 6.15 -3.95 4.65
C ALA A 84 4.98 -2.96 4.45
N ILE A 85 5.29 -1.67 4.31
CA ILE A 85 4.30 -0.59 4.19
C ILE A 85 4.25 -0.11 2.74
N LEU A 86 3.08 -0.24 2.12
CA LEU A 86 2.83 0.25 0.76
C LEU A 86 2.21 1.65 0.82
N ILE A 87 2.91 2.66 0.28
CA ILE A 87 2.37 4.02 0.23
C ILE A 87 1.40 4.14 -0.94
N GLY A 88 0.14 4.42 -0.65
CA GLY A 88 -0.89 4.66 -1.64
C GLY A 88 -0.98 6.12 -2.07
N GLY A 89 -1.27 6.33 -3.35
CA GLY A 89 -1.68 7.64 -3.87
C GLY A 89 -1.13 7.95 -5.26
N ALA A 90 -1.59 9.08 -5.79
CA ALA A 90 -1.16 9.57 -7.09
C ALA A 90 0.23 10.25 -7.01
N PRO A 91 1.05 10.11 -8.06
CA PRO A 91 2.31 10.84 -8.19
C PRO A 91 2.07 12.35 -8.42
N PRO A 92 3.08 13.22 -8.23
CA PRO A 92 4.44 12.90 -7.76
C PRO A 92 4.54 12.72 -6.23
N HIS A 93 3.64 13.34 -5.46
CA HIS A 93 3.77 13.38 -3.99
C HIS A 93 3.67 12.02 -3.30
N ALA A 94 2.96 11.04 -3.87
CA ALA A 94 2.94 9.70 -3.31
C ALA A 94 4.29 8.99 -3.47
N ILE A 95 5.00 9.23 -4.58
CA ILE A 95 6.34 8.68 -4.82
C ILE A 95 7.33 9.27 -3.80
N GLU A 96 7.32 10.58 -3.57
CA GLU A 96 8.18 11.23 -2.57
C GLU A 96 8.00 10.60 -1.18
N ARG A 97 6.75 10.35 -0.77
CA ARG A 97 6.44 9.66 0.48
C ARG A 97 6.83 8.18 0.45
N ALA A 98 6.65 7.48 -0.67
CA ALA A 98 7.05 6.08 -0.83
C ALA A 98 8.56 5.91 -0.65
N VAL A 99 9.35 6.80 -1.27
CA VAL A 99 10.82 6.82 -1.12
C VAL A 99 11.23 7.08 0.33
N LYS A 100 10.53 7.99 1.03
CA LYS A 100 10.90 8.39 2.40
C LYS A 100 10.45 7.41 3.48
N TYR A 101 9.28 6.77 3.32
CA TYR A 101 8.62 6.03 4.41
C TYR A 101 8.11 4.64 4.02
N GLY A 102 8.07 4.30 2.73
CA GLY A 102 7.48 3.07 2.23
C GLY A 102 8.52 1.99 1.93
N ASP A 103 8.04 0.74 1.91
CA ASP A 103 8.76 -0.40 1.32
C ASP A 103 8.26 -0.68 -0.10
N GLY A 104 7.21 0.02 -0.53
CA GLY A 104 6.66 -0.04 -1.87
C GLY A 104 5.64 1.06 -2.15
N TRP A 105 5.12 1.07 -3.37
CA TRP A 105 4.14 2.05 -3.86
C TRP A 105 2.89 1.35 -4.38
N LEU A 106 1.73 1.91 -4.01
CA LEU A 106 0.42 1.49 -4.49
C LEU A 106 -0.16 2.62 -5.36
N PRO A 107 0.10 2.62 -6.69
CA PRO A 107 -0.43 3.61 -7.62
C PRO A 107 -1.95 3.68 -7.60
N MET A 108 -2.48 4.88 -7.70
CA MET A 108 -3.93 5.12 -7.79
C MET A 108 -4.35 5.40 -9.23
N GLN A 109 -5.14 4.49 -9.80
CA GLN A 109 -5.88 4.69 -11.07
C GLN A 109 -5.01 5.06 -12.28
N LEU A 110 -3.88 4.38 -12.47
CA LEU A 110 -3.04 4.56 -13.66
C LEU A 110 -3.24 3.38 -14.62
N SER A 111 -3.47 3.69 -15.90
CA SER A 111 -3.35 2.70 -16.98
C SER A 111 -1.88 2.26 -17.12
N PRO A 112 -1.59 1.13 -17.78
CA PRO A 112 -0.21 0.69 -18.00
C PRO A 112 0.69 1.75 -18.66
N THR A 113 0.16 2.47 -19.65
CA THR A 113 0.90 3.52 -20.37
C THR A 113 1.22 4.71 -19.46
N GLU A 114 0.30 5.10 -18.59
CA GLU A 114 0.52 6.19 -17.61
C GLU A 114 1.41 5.74 -16.45
N LEU A 115 1.33 4.46 -16.05
CA LEU A 115 2.08 3.89 -14.93
C LEU A 115 3.58 3.83 -15.24
N LYS A 116 3.96 3.38 -16.44
CA LYS A 116 5.36 3.14 -16.83
C LYS A 116 6.33 4.29 -16.52
N PRO A 117 6.09 5.54 -16.95
CA PRO A 117 7.03 6.64 -16.66
C PRO A 117 7.16 6.91 -15.15
N TRP A 118 6.09 6.71 -14.37
CA TRP A 118 6.14 6.88 -12.92
C TRP A 118 6.87 5.74 -12.20
N VAL A 119 6.78 4.51 -12.72
CA VAL A 119 7.57 3.38 -12.23
C VAL A 119 9.06 3.62 -12.46
N GLU A 120 9.44 4.07 -13.66
CA GLU A 120 10.83 4.42 -13.98
C GLU A 120 11.34 5.53 -13.05
N HIS A 121 10.54 6.57 -12.82
CA HIS A 121 10.86 7.64 -11.88
C HIS A 121 11.01 7.15 -10.44
N TYR A 122 10.10 6.30 -9.97
CA TYR A 122 10.13 5.75 -8.62
C TYR A 122 11.36 4.85 -8.40
N ARG A 123 11.64 3.94 -9.35
CA ARG A 123 12.83 3.06 -9.31
C ARG A 123 14.13 3.84 -9.26
N LEU A 124 14.25 4.91 -10.06
CA LEU A 124 15.40 5.79 -9.99
C LEU A 124 15.59 6.36 -8.58
N LYS A 125 14.51 6.86 -7.97
CA LYS A 125 14.55 7.48 -6.63
C LYS A 125 14.86 6.50 -5.51
N VAL A 126 14.34 5.27 -5.57
CA VAL A 126 14.63 4.27 -4.53
C VAL A 126 16.00 3.61 -4.72
N GLY A 127 16.49 3.48 -5.96
CA GLY A 127 17.85 3.03 -6.24
C GLY A 127 18.90 3.99 -5.68
N GLU A 128 18.66 5.30 -5.77
CA GLU A 128 19.47 6.32 -5.07
C GLU A 128 19.50 6.13 -3.54
N ALA A 129 18.47 5.49 -2.98
CA ALA A 129 18.34 5.17 -1.56
C ALA A 129 18.76 3.72 -1.20
N GLY A 130 19.29 2.95 -2.16
CA GLY A 130 19.79 1.58 -1.95
C GLY A 130 18.74 0.47 -2.03
N ASN A 131 17.56 0.74 -2.59
CA ASN A 131 16.55 -0.27 -2.88
C ASN A 131 16.36 -0.44 -4.39
N ASP A 132 16.92 -1.51 -4.93
CA ASP A 132 16.93 -1.78 -6.37
C ASP A 132 15.64 -2.46 -6.89
N GLU A 133 14.84 -3.06 -6.00
CA GLU A 133 13.65 -3.85 -6.35
C GLU A 133 12.43 -3.44 -5.50
N PRO A 134 11.89 -2.21 -5.66
CA PRO A 134 10.74 -1.77 -4.89
C PRO A 134 9.47 -2.51 -5.29
N GLU A 135 8.60 -2.79 -4.31
CA GLU A 135 7.28 -3.35 -4.57
C GLU A 135 6.36 -2.29 -5.19
N ILE A 136 5.70 -2.63 -6.30
CA ILE A 136 4.76 -1.76 -7.00
C ILE A 136 3.47 -2.54 -7.21
N VAL A 137 2.45 -2.20 -6.41
CA VAL A 137 1.19 -2.94 -6.36
C VAL A 137 0.10 -2.18 -7.09
N ALA A 138 -0.24 -2.62 -8.30
CA ALA A 138 -1.33 -2.05 -9.07
C ALA A 138 -2.66 -2.70 -8.63
N PHE A 139 -3.64 -1.87 -8.27
CA PHE A 139 -4.99 -2.32 -7.92
C PHE A 139 -5.95 -1.96 -9.06
N THR A 140 -6.60 -2.97 -9.64
CA THR A 140 -7.47 -2.78 -10.83
C THR A 140 -8.53 -3.87 -10.94
N THR A 141 -9.43 -3.74 -11.90
CA THR A 141 -10.36 -4.80 -12.30
C THR A 141 -9.85 -5.40 -13.59
N LEU A 142 -9.52 -6.69 -13.56
CA LEU A 142 -9.15 -7.42 -14.77
C LEU A 142 -10.42 -7.86 -15.51
N PRO A 143 -10.41 -7.88 -16.85
CA PRO A 143 -11.53 -8.37 -17.66
C PRO A 143 -11.56 -9.90 -17.65
N THR A 144 -12.03 -10.49 -16.55
CA THR A 144 -11.99 -11.95 -16.35
C THR A 144 -13.01 -12.73 -17.19
N ASP A 145 -13.91 -12.03 -17.88
CA ASP A 145 -14.85 -12.56 -18.86
C ASP A 145 -14.21 -12.87 -20.23
N ASP A 146 -13.03 -12.28 -20.51
CA ASP A 146 -12.21 -12.55 -21.69
C ASP A 146 -10.82 -12.99 -21.25
N GLU A 147 -10.55 -14.30 -21.22
CA GLU A 147 -9.25 -14.82 -20.77
C GLU A 147 -8.07 -14.27 -21.59
N GLY A 148 -8.25 -14.08 -22.90
CA GLY A 148 -7.22 -13.51 -23.77
C GLY A 148 -6.94 -12.06 -23.42
N GLY A 149 -8.00 -11.24 -23.35
CA GLY A 149 -7.91 -9.85 -22.92
C GLY A 149 -7.36 -9.68 -21.50
N CYS A 150 -7.73 -10.57 -20.57
CA CYS A 150 -7.24 -10.60 -19.20
C CYS A 150 -5.72 -10.80 -19.15
N ARG A 151 -5.21 -11.72 -19.96
CA ARG A 151 -3.78 -12.01 -20.08
C ARG A 151 -3.00 -10.85 -20.68
N ASP A 152 -3.51 -10.26 -21.76
CA ASP A 152 -2.90 -9.09 -22.39
C ASP A 152 -2.87 -7.91 -21.40
N PHE A 153 -3.94 -7.72 -20.64
CA PHE A 153 -4.05 -6.68 -19.63
C PHE A 153 -3.06 -6.89 -18.47
N TYR A 154 -2.92 -8.12 -17.99
CA TYR A 154 -1.91 -8.49 -16.98
C TYR A 154 -0.49 -8.20 -17.48
N HIS A 155 -0.14 -8.65 -18.68
CA HIS A 155 1.18 -8.42 -19.25
C HIS A 155 1.47 -6.94 -19.50
N ALA A 156 0.47 -6.14 -19.85
CA ALA A 156 0.64 -4.70 -20.00
C ALA A 156 1.08 -4.04 -18.67
N TYR A 157 0.46 -4.41 -17.54
CA TYR A 157 0.87 -3.92 -16.22
C TYR A 157 2.26 -4.43 -15.81
N GLN A 158 2.57 -5.69 -16.10
CA GLN A 158 3.89 -6.27 -15.85
C GLN A 158 4.98 -5.53 -16.63
N GLN A 159 4.76 -5.25 -17.91
CA GLN A 159 5.67 -4.48 -18.78
C GLN A 159 5.78 -3.00 -18.36
N ALA A 160 4.72 -2.44 -17.78
CA ALA A 160 4.77 -1.12 -17.14
C ALA A 160 5.57 -1.13 -15.83
N GLY A 161 5.90 -2.31 -15.31
CA GLY A 161 6.78 -2.50 -14.15
C GLY A 161 6.04 -2.67 -12.82
N ALA A 162 4.74 -2.96 -12.83
CA ALA A 162 4.04 -3.45 -11.64
C ALA A 162 4.62 -4.82 -11.21
N THR A 163 4.88 -4.99 -9.92
CA THR A 163 5.38 -6.26 -9.35
C THR A 163 4.24 -7.16 -8.90
N THR A 164 3.13 -6.55 -8.47
CA THR A 164 1.93 -7.25 -8.02
C THR A 164 0.71 -6.59 -8.63
N LEU A 165 -0.23 -7.40 -9.11
CA LEU A 165 -1.54 -6.94 -9.56
C LEU A 165 -2.61 -7.48 -8.62
N VAL A 166 -3.44 -6.60 -8.07
CA VAL A 166 -4.57 -6.96 -7.21
C VAL A 166 -5.85 -6.75 -7.99
N HIS A 167 -6.53 -7.86 -8.27
CA HIS A 167 -7.85 -7.86 -8.88
C HIS A 167 -8.92 -7.42 -7.86
N SER A 168 -9.85 -6.59 -8.30
CA SER A 168 -11.05 -6.27 -7.56
C SER A 168 -12.29 -6.36 -8.42
N GLN A 169 -13.33 -6.97 -7.87
CA GLN A 169 -14.64 -7.05 -8.48
C GLN A 169 -15.72 -7.07 -7.42
N ARG A 170 -16.94 -6.77 -7.85
CA ARG A 170 -18.15 -7.12 -7.10
C ARG A 170 -18.67 -8.44 -7.65
N TYR A 171 -19.33 -9.20 -6.79
CA TYR A 171 -20.02 -10.43 -7.14
C TYR A 171 -21.30 -10.47 -6.31
N ASP A 172 -22.39 -10.95 -6.91
CA ASP A 172 -23.66 -11.16 -6.22
C ASP A 172 -23.75 -12.61 -5.71
N GLU A 173 -23.14 -13.54 -6.44
CA GLU A 173 -23.10 -14.96 -6.10
C GLU A 173 -21.66 -15.48 -5.95
N ALA A 174 -21.48 -16.48 -5.08
CA ALA A 174 -20.17 -17.07 -4.83
C ALA A 174 -19.57 -17.74 -6.09
N VAL A 175 -20.41 -18.22 -7.01
CA VAL A 175 -19.95 -18.85 -8.26
C VAL A 175 -19.16 -17.88 -9.13
N GLU A 176 -19.59 -16.62 -9.23
CA GLU A 176 -18.90 -15.58 -10.02
C GLU A 176 -17.47 -15.33 -9.49
N LEU A 177 -17.33 -15.32 -8.15
CA LEU A 177 -16.02 -15.20 -7.51
C LEU A 177 -15.14 -16.42 -7.82
N MET A 178 -15.70 -17.63 -7.75
CA MET A 178 -14.95 -18.87 -7.99
C MET A 178 -14.48 -18.97 -9.45
N ASP A 179 -15.32 -18.60 -10.42
CA ASP A 179 -14.96 -18.59 -11.84
C ASP A 179 -13.84 -17.58 -12.11
N THR A 180 -13.93 -16.40 -11.50
CA THR A 180 -12.86 -15.38 -11.56
C THR A 180 -11.56 -15.90 -10.97
N MET A 181 -11.61 -16.59 -9.82
CA MET A 181 -10.42 -17.16 -9.20
C MET A 181 -9.75 -18.22 -10.09
N GLN A 182 -10.52 -19.01 -10.84
CA GLN A 182 -9.98 -19.97 -11.80
C GLN A 182 -9.25 -19.28 -12.96
N VAL A 183 -9.85 -18.22 -13.53
CA VAL A 183 -9.20 -17.41 -14.57
C VAL A 183 -7.90 -16.79 -14.05
N LEU A 184 -7.92 -16.20 -12.85
CA LEU A 184 -6.72 -15.61 -12.27
C LEU A 184 -5.63 -16.65 -11.97
N ALA A 185 -6.00 -17.86 -11.56
CA ALA A 185 -5.05 -18.96 -11.35
C ALA A 185 -4.37 -19.38 -12.66
N SER A 186 -5.11 -19.45 -13.77
CA SER A 186 -4.57 -19.84 -15.09
C SER A 186 -3.52 -18.85 -15.64
N LEU A 187 -3.58 -17.58 -15.19
CA LEU A 187 -2.57 -16.58 -15.53
C LEU A 187 -1.22 -16.85 -14.84
N THR A 188 -1.24 -17.40 -13.63
CA THR A 188 -0.03 -17.63 -12.82
C THR A 188 0.66 -18.96 -13.11
N GLU A 189 -0.09 -20.00 -13.48
CA GLU A 189 0.44 -21.35 -13.75
C GLU A 189 1.27 -21.43 -15.04
N GLN A 190 1.14 -20.46 -15.95
CA GLN A 190 1.90 -20.39 -17.20
C GLN A 190 3.05 -19.36 -17.15
N ALA A 191 3.25 -18.69 -16.01
CA ALA A 191 4.33 -17.71 -15.80
C ALA A 191 5.56 -18.31 -15.09
N LEU A 192 5.50 -19.59 -14.71
CA LEU A 192 6.60 -20.41 -14.17
C LEU A 192 7.07 -21.41 -15.22
#